data_AF-A0A3N4S6X3-F1
#
_entry.id   AF-A0A3N4S6X3-F1
#
_cell.length_a   1.000
_cell.length_b   1.000
_cell.length_c   1.000
_cell.angle_alpha   90.00
_cell.angle_beta   90.00
_cell.angle_gamma   90.00
#
_symmetry.space_group_name_H-M   'P 1'
#
loop_
_entity.id
_entity.type
_entity.pdbx_description
1 polymer ?
#
loop_
_entity_poly.entity_id
_entity_poly.type
_entity_poly.pdbx_seq_one_letter_code
_entity_poly.pdbx_strand_id
1 'polypeptide(L)'
;MSTEGGTKALVAALSANLGIAVSKFVAFAFSGSSSMLAEGVHSIADSGNQVLLLVGGKRSKRAATEEHPFGYGRERYVYGFLVSIVLFSIGGMFAIYEGYEKIAHPHELENWYWPVGVLVFAILLEGYSFLTAYKEASKDKGKHNWAAYIRRAKAPELPVVLLEDTGALIGLALALLGVGLSAATGDATWDGVGTLCIGVLLVVIALVLALETKSLLIGESADADVVTRIRAALVDHDTVTSVIHMRTLHVGPEELLVAAKIGVNAEDSAAVIAEAIDRAEVRVREAVPIARAIYLEPDIYSEEKALAGPDADATPGGPGPNAH
;
A
#
# COMPACT_ATOMS: atom_id res chain seq x y z
N MET A 1 -10.77 11.60 -6.47
CA MET A 1 -10.78 10.72 -7.66
C MET A 1 -10.06 9.40 -7.42
N SER A 2 -9.11 9.29 -6.47
CA SER A 2 -8.39 8.05 -6.12
C SER A 2 -9.27 6.93 -5.53
N THR A 3 -10.25 7.28 -4.69
CA THR A 3 -11.06 6.31 -3.93
C THR A 3 -12.01 5.45 -4.77
N GLU A 4 -12.59 5.99 -5.85
CA GLU A 4 -13.46 5.21 -6.76
C GLU A 4 -12.67 4.21 -7.60
N GLY A 5 -11.49 4.62 -8.12
CA GLY A 5 -10.61 3.74 -8.89
C GLY A 5 -10.08 2.56 -8.08
N GLY A 6 -9.63 2.82 -6.85
CA GLY A 6 -9.18 1.77 -5.93
C GLY A 6 -10.28 0.79 -5.55
N THR A 7 -11.48 1.27 -5.23
CA THR A 7 -12.61 0.39 -4.89
C THR A 7 -13.01 -0.49 -6.08
N LYS A 8 -13.05 0.08 -7.29
CA LYS A 8 -13.35 -0.68 -8.50
C LYS A 8 -12.32 -1.78 -8.79
N ALA A 9 -11.03 -1.47 -8.64
CA ALA A 9 -9.97 -2.45 -8.80
C ALA A 9 -10.08 -3.58 -7.75
N LEU A 10 -10.34 -3.24 -6.48
CA LEU A 10 -10.54 -4.22 -5.41
C LEU A 10 -11.74 -5.15 -5.67
N VAL A 11 -12.85 -4.61 -6.17
CA VAL A 11 -14.04 -5.41 -6.51
C VAL A 11 -13.78 -6.31 -7.72
N ALA A 12 -13.05 -5.82 -8.72
CA ALA A 12 -12.65 -6.63 -9.87
C ALA A 12 -11.74 -7.79 -9.45
N ALA A 13 -10.71 -7.52 -8.65
CA ALA A 13 -9.80 -8.53 -8.11
C ALA A 13 -10.53 -9.55 -7.23
N LEU A 14 -11.40 -9.09 -6.33
CA LEU A 14 -12.23 -9.99 -5.51
C LEU A 14 -13.11 -10.91 -6.37
N SER A 15 -13.72 -10.37 -7.43
CA SER A 15 -14.58 -11.15 -8.31
C SER A 15 -13.79 -12.19 -9.11
N ALA A 16 -12.59 -11.83 -9.57
CA ALA A 16 -11.68 -12.75 -10.25
C ALA A 16 -11.21 -13.87 -9.30
N ASN A 17 -10.71 -13.52 -8.11
CA ASN A 17 -10.21 -14.49 -7.12
C ASN A 17 -11.30 -15.46 -6.65
N LEU A 18 -12.54 -14.98 -6.48
CA LEU A 18 -13.68 -15.86 -6.18
C LEU A 18 -14.00 -16.79 -7.35
N GLY A 19 -13.95 -16.31 -8.60
CA GLY A 19 -14.13 -17.14 -9.79
C GLY A 19 -13.06 -18.24 -9.91
N ILE A 20 -11.81 -17.89 -9.62
CA ILE A 20 -10.68 -18.83 -9.57
C ILE A 20 -10.90 -19.86 -8.46
N ALA A 21 -11.25 -19.43 -7.25
CA ALA A 21 -11.54 -20.32 -6.13
C ALA A 21 -12.62 -21.34 -6.50
N VAL A 22 -13.75 -20.88 -7.05
CA VAL A 22 -14.84 -21.77 -7.50
C VAL A 22 -14.33 -22.78 -8.53
N SER A 23 -13.54 -22.35 -9.52
CA SER A 23 -13.01 -23.27 -10.53
C SER A 23 -12.12 -24.37 -9.94
N LYS A 24 -11.28 -24.03 -8.95
CA LYS A 24 -10.40 -24.97 -8.24
C LYS A 24 -11.20 -25.95 -7.37
N PHE A 25 -12.22 -25.48 -6.65
CA PHE A 25 -13.10 -26.38 -5.88
C PHE A 25 -13.91 -27.32 -6.76
N VAL A 26 -14.36 -26.86 -7.94
CA VAL A 26 -15.01 -27.72 -8.92
C VAL A 26 -14.04 -28.78 -9.44
N ALA A 27 -12.81 -28.39 -9.80
CA ALA A 27 -11.79 -29.34 -10.22
C ALA A 27 -11.42 -30.33 -9.13
N PHE A 28 -11.37 -29.90 -7.86
CA PHE A 28 -11.22 -30.80 -6.71
C PHE A 28 -12.37 -31.80 -6.62
N ALA A 29 -13.63 -31.36 -6.73
CA ALA A 29 -14.78 -32.25 -6.62
C ALA A 29 -14.79 -33.36 -7.70
N PHE A 30 -14.28 -33.07 -8.89
CA PHE A 30 -14.16 -34.06 -9.98
C PHE A 30 -12.89 -34.90 -9.93
N SER A 31 -11.76 -34.33 -9.54
CA SER A 31 -10.46 -35.03 -9.52
C SER A 31 -10.20 -35.79 -8.21
N GLY A 32 -10.84 -35.40 -7.11
CA GLY A 32 -10.52 -35.88 -5.76
C GLY A 32 -9.15 -35.43 -5.24
N SER A 33 -8.43 -34.55 -5.96
CA SER A 33 -7.05 -34.19 -5.67
C SER A 33 -6.93 -33.27 -4.45
N SER A 34 -6.26 -33.75 -3.40
CA SER A 34 -5.94 -32.94 -2.20
C SER A 34 -5.15 -31.66 -2.55
N SER A 35 -4.35 -31.68 -3.60
CA SER A 35 -3.62 -30.49 -4.08
C SER A 35 -4.58 -29.44 -4.66
N MET A 36 -5.61 -29.83 -5.40
CA MET A 36 -6.64 -28.90 -5.89
C MET A 36 -7.47 -28.28 -4.75
N LEU A 37 -7.69 -29.04 -3.67
CA LEU A 37 -8.31 -28.49 -2.46
C LEU A 37 -7.42 -27.43 -1.79
N ALA A 38 -6.13 -27.71 -1.63
CA ALA A 38 -5.16 -26.77 -1.06
C ALA A 38 -5.09 -25.47 -1.88
N GLU A 39 -5.03 -25.59 -3.22
CA GLU A 39 -5.07 -24.43 -4.12
C GLU A 39 -6.39 -23.64 -4.05
N GLY A 40 -7.51 -24.33 -3.84
CA GLY A 40 -8.82 -23.70 -3.63
C GLY A 40 -8.85 -22.87 -2.34
N VAL A 41 -8.30 -23.40 -1.25
CA VAL A 41 -8.14 -22.68 0.02
C VAL A 41 -7.23 -21.46 -0.13
N HIS A 42 -6.14 -21.58 -0.90
CA HIS A 42 -5.27 -20.45 -1.21
C HIS A 42 -6.02 -19.31 -1.91
N SER A 43 -6.85 -19.63 -2.91
CA SER A 43 -7.61 -18.62 -3.66
C SER A 43 -8.70 -17.95 -2.81
N ILE A 44 -9.19 -18.63 -1.76
CA ILE A 44 -10.04 -18.02 -0.72
C ILE A 44 -9.22 -17.05 0.13
N ALA A 45 -7.99 -17.41 0.51
CA ALA A 45 -7.11 -16.52 1.28
C ALA A 45 -6.80 -15.23 0.49
N ASP A 46 -6.53 -15.36 -0.81
CA ASP A 46 -6.32 -14.21 -1.71
C ASP A 46 -7.58 -13.33 -1.77
N SER A 47 -8.76 -13.93 -1.97
CA SER A 47 -10.04 -13.20 -1.88
C SER A 47 -10.20 -12.48 -0.53
N GLY A 48 -9.72 -13.08 0.55
CA GLY A 48 -9.67 -12.50 1.89
C GLY A 48 -8.84 -11.22 1.95
N ASN A 49 -7.74 -11.11 1.20
CA ASN A 49 -6.93 -9.91 1.13
C ASN A 49 -7.72 -8.72 0.57
N GLN A 50 -8.47 -8.92 -0.52
CA GLN A 50 -9.30 -7.83 -1.06
C GLN A 50 -10.42 -7.44 -0.08
N VAL A 51 -11.01 -8.41 0.64
CA VAL A 51 -11.99 -8.11 1.70
C VAL A 51 -11.35 -7.27 2.81
N LEU A 52 -10.14 -7.60 3.26
CA LEU A 52 -9.40 -6.82 4.26
C LEU A 52 -9.20 -5.37 3.80
N LEU A 53 -8.77 -5.15 2.55
CA LEU A 53 -8.59 -3.81 1.99
C LEU A 53 -9.92 -3.04 1.90
N LEU A 54 -11.01 -3.69 1.48
CA LEU A 54 -12.35 -3.08 1.45
C LEU A 54 -12.84 -2.70 2.86
N VAL A 55 -12.61 -3.57 3.85
CA VAL A 55 -12.94 -3.28 5.26
C VAL A 55 -12.10 -2.12 5.78
N GLY A 56 -10.79 -2.09 5.51
CA GLY A 56 -9.90 -0.99 5.87
C GLY A 56 -10.36 0.33 5.26
N GLY A 57 -10.68 0.34 3.97
CA GLY A 57 -11.22 1.50 3.26
C GLY A 57 -12.57 1.99 3.79
N LYS A 58 -13.42 1.08 4.30
CA LYS A 58 -14.68 1.43 4.97
C LYS A 58 -14.46 1.99 6.37
N ARG A 59 -13.59 1.34 7.17
CA ARG A 59 -13.27 1.77 8.54
C ARG A 59 -12.54 3.09 8.57
N SER A 60 -11.72 3.39 7.57
CA SER A 60 -10.98 4.64 7.52
C SER A 60 -11.86 5.88 7.34
N LYS A 61 -13.11 5.71 6.90
CA LYS A 61 -14.09 6.80 6.72
C LYS A 61 -14.87 7.10 8.00
N ARG A 62 -14.56 6.45 9.12
CA ARG A 62 -15.17 6.74 10.42
C ARG A 62 -14.76 8.13 10.89
N ALA A 63 -15.70 8.86 11.47
CA ALA A 63 -15.45 10.17 12.06
C ALA A 63 -14.47 10.07 13.24
N ALA A 64 -13.78 11.17 13.51
CA ALA A 64 -12.90 11.30 14.68
C ALA A 64 -13.66 11.14 15.99
N THR A 65 -12.97 10.60 16.99
CA THR A 65 -13.44 10.43 18.37
C THR A 65 -12.43 11.05 19.33
N GLU A 66 -12.77 11.16 20.61
CA GLU A 66 -11.81 11.65 21.62
C GLU A 66 -10.55 10.76 21.73
N GLU A 67 -10.72 9.44 21.57
CA GLU A 67 -9.60 8.47 21.53
C GLU A 67 -8.77 8.59 20.25
N HIS A 68 -9.39 9.00 19.14
CA HIS A 68 -8.77 9.15 17.83
C HIS A 68 -9.08 10.54 17.23
N PRO A 69 -8.43 11.61 17.72
CA PRO A 69 -8.79 12.99 17.38
C PRO A 69 -8.52 13.36 15.92
N PHE A 70 -7.61 12.63 15.25
CA PHE A 70 -7.32 12.78 13.82
C PHE A 70 -8.12 11.79 12.95
N GLY A 71 -9.10 11.09 13.51
CA GLY A 71 -9.90 10.12 12.77
C GLY A 71 -9.20 8.78 12.54
N TYR A 72 -9.77 8.01 11.61
CA TYR A 72 -9.39 6.61 11.36
C TYR A 72 -8.68 6.41 10.01
N GLY A 73 -8.21 7.48 9.36
CA GLY A 73 -7.57 7.42 8.03
C GLY A 73 -6.48 6.33 7.91
N ARG A 74 -5.69 6.14 8.97
CA ARG A 74 -4.63 5.13 9.08
C ARG A 74 -5.10 3.67 9.06
N GLU A 75 -6.39 3.39 9.25
CA GLU A 75 -6.94 2.03 9.13
C GLU A 75 -6.58 1.40 7.78
N ARG A 76 -6.55 2.18 6.69
CA ARG A 76 -6.10 1.67 5.38
C ARG A 76 -4.68 1.10 5.42
N TYR A 77 -3.76 1.75 6.13
CA TYR A 77 -2.38 1.27 6.30
C TYR A 77 -2.33 0.02 7.16
N VAL A 78 -3.11 -0.03 8.23
CA VAL A 78 -3.17 -1.21 9.11
C VAL A 78 -3.66 -2.43 8.33
N TYR A 79 -4.76 -2.29 7.59
CA TYR A 79 -5.31 -3.38 6.79
C TYR A 79 -4.41 -3.76 5.62
N GLY A 80 -3.74 -2.81 4.97
CA GLY A 80 -2.70 -3.11 3.97
C GLY A 80 -1.53 -3.90 4.55
N PHE A 81 -1.11 -3.60 5.77
CA PHE A 81 -0.07 -4.33 6.46
C PHE A 81 -0.54 -5.74 6.87
N LEU A 82 -1.80 -5.89 7.31
CA LEU A 82 -2.38 -7.21 7.59
C LEU A 82 -2.39 -8.10 6.34
N VAL A 83 -2.68 -7.55 5.15
CA VAL A 83 -2.56 -8.28 3.88
C VAL A 83 -1.14 -8.82 3.67
N SER A 84 -0.11 -8.02 3.93
CA SER A 84 1.28 -8.50 3.81
C SER A 84 1.59 -9.68 4.75
N ILE A 85 1.00 -9.70 5.96
CA ILE A 85 1.16 -10.81 6.91
C ILE A 85 0.44 -12.07 6.41
N VAL A 86 -0.79 -11.93 5.91
CA VAL A 86 -1.57 -13.05 5.36
C VAL A 86 -0.87 -13.64 4.14
N LEU A 87 -0.41 -12.80 3.22
CA LEU A 87 0.32 -13.20 2.03
C LEU A 87 1.64 -13.90 2.37
N PHE A 88 2.39 -13.39 3.36
CA PHE A 88 3.61 -14.05 3.83
C PHE A 88 3.32 -15.43 4.43
N SER A 89 2.29 -15.54 5.27
CA SER A 89 1.99 -16.75 6.04
C SER A 89 1.23 -17.80 5.23
N ILE A 90 -0.05 -17.55 4.95
CA ILE A 90 -0.95 -18.48 4.26
C ILE A 90 -0.59 -18.60 2.77
N GLY A 91 -0.02 -17.53 2.19
CA GLY A 91 0.46 -17.55 0.81
C GLY A 91 1.84 -18.20 0.69
N GLY A 92 2.88 -17.47 1.07
CA GLY A 92 4.27 -17.83 0.79
C GLY A 92 4.82 -18.99 1.61
N MET A 93 4.74 -18.92 2.95
CA MET A 93 5.32 -19.95 3.82
C MET A 93 4.63 -21.31 3.65
N PHE A 94 3.30 -21.32 3.48
CA PHE A 94 2.56 -22.54 3.18
C PHE A 94 2.98 -23.14 1.83
N ALA A 95 3.11 -22.32 0.77
CA ALA A 95 3.57 -22.80 -0.54
C ALA A 95 5.02 -23.31 -0.50
N ILE A 96 5.91 -22.70 0.30
CA ILE A 96 7.27 -23.24 0.50
C ILE A 96 7.22 -24.62 1.15
N TYR A 97 6.39 -24.78 2.18
CA TYR A 97 6.21 -26.07 2.86
C TYR A 97 5.63 -27.12 1.89
N GLU A 98 4.58 -26.80 1.15
CA GLU A 98 3.98 -27.70 0.16
C GLU A 98 4.97 -28.06 -0.96
N GLY A 99 5.73 -27.08 -1.46
CA GLY A 99 6.77 -27.32 -2.45
C GLY A 99 7.86 -28.26 -1.95
N TYR A 100 8.30 -28.09 -0.70
CA TYR A 100 9.24 -29.01 -0.06
C TYR A 100 8.66 -30.43 0.05
N GLU A 101 7.42 -30.57 0.53
CA GLU A 101 6.74 -31.86 0.64
C GLU A 101 6.60 -32.55 -0.72
N LYS A 102 6.21 -31.83 -1.78
CA LYS A 102 6.13 -32.37 -3.15
C LYS A 102 7.48 -32.86 -3.69
N ILE A 103 8.58 -32.21 -3.30
CA ILE A 103 9.94 -32.64 -3.70
C ILE A 103 10.39 -33.85 -2.87
N ALA A 104 10.12 -33.86 -1.56
CA ALA A 104 10.51 -34.93 -0.65
C ALA A 104 9.68 -36.21 -0.87
N HIS A 105 8.42 -36.05 -1.23
CA HIS A 105 7.44 -37.11 -1.47
C HIS A 105 6.72 -36.89 -2.81
N PRO A 106 7.40 -37.17 -3.95
CA PRO A 106 6.81 -36.97 -5.26
C PRO A 106 5.62 -37.93 -5.46
N HIS A 107 4.47 -37.37 -5.82
CA HIS A 107 3.28 -38.12 -6.20
C HIS A 107 3.00 -37.88 -7.69
N GLU A 108 2.73 -38.95 -8.44
CA GLU A 108 2.39 -38.81 -9.85
C GLU A 108 1.10 -38.01 -10.03
N LEU A 109 1.12 -37.08 -10.98
CA LEU A 109 -0.04 -36.28 -11.35
C LEU A 109 -1.03 -37.15 -12.16
N GLU A 110 -1.91 -37.87 -11.47
CA GLU A 110 -3.07 -38.47 -12.13
C GLU A 110 -3.95 -37.35 -12.71
N ASN A 111 -4.30 -37.46 -14.00
CA ASN A 111 -5.19 -36.52 -14.71
C ASN A 111 -4.70 -35.06 -14.79
N TRP A 112 -3.45 -34.85 -15.24
CA TRP A 112 -2.82 -33.53 -15.45
C TRP A 112 -3.67 -32.48 -16.20
N TYR A 113 -4.63 -32.91 -17.02
CA TYR A 113 -5.49 -32.03 -17.82
C TYR A 113 -6.45 -31.19 -16.95
N TRP A 114 -6.82 -31.66 -15.76
CA TRP A 114 -7.66 -30.88 -14.82
C TRP A 114 -6.89 -29.68 -14.26
N PRO A 115 -5.72 -29.84 -13.60
CA PRO A 115 -4.89 -28.72 -13.17
C PRO A 115 -4.56 -27.73 -14.29
N VAL A 116 -4.17 -28.22 -15.48
CA VAL A 116 -3.83 -27.35 -16.61
C VAL A 116 -5.03 -26.52 -17.07
N GLY A 117 -6.22 -27.12 -17.18
CA GLY A 117 -7.43 -26.40 -17.56
C GLY A 117 -7.80 -25.29 -16.57
N VAL A 118 -7.66 -25.58 -15.27
CA VAL A 118 -7.89 -24.61 -14.19
C VAL A 118 -6.85 -23.50 -14.21
N LEU A 119 -5.58 -23.81 -14.41
CA LEU A 119 -4.50 -22.81 -14.51
C LEU A 119 -4.72 -21.86 -15.69
N VAL A 120 -5.10 -22.38 -16.86
CA VAL A 120 -5.41 -21.53 -18.02
C VAL A 120 -6.61 -20.63 -17.75
N PHE A 121 -7.68 -21.18 -17.17
CA PHE A 121 -8.85 -20.38 -16.78
C PHE A 121 -8.48 -19.30 -15.75
N ALA A 122 -7.65 -19.65 -14.76
CA ALA A 122 -7.17 -18.71 -13.75
C ALA A 122 -6.34 -17.58 -14.38
N ILE A 123 -5.43 -17.88 -15.31
CA ILE A 123 -4.66 -16.85 -16.04
C ILE A 123 -5.57 -15.86 -16.77
N LEU A 124 -6.69 -16.32 -17.34
CA LEU A 124 -7.63 -15.44 -18.03
C LEU A 124 -8.37 -14.50 -17.06
N LEU A 125 -8.85 -15.03 -15.92
CA LEU A 125 -9.51 -14.23 -14.90
C LEU A 125 -8.54 -13.25 -14.22
N GLU A 126 -7.37 -13.74 -13.83
CA GLU A 126 -6.30 -12.97 -13.21
C GLU A 126 -5.82 -11.87 -14.16
N GLY A 127 -5.60 -12.22 -15.44
CA GLY A 127 -5.23 -11.26 -16.47
C GLY A 127 -6.27 -10.15 -16.65
N TYR A 128 -7.56 -10.47 -16.53
CA TYR A 128 -8.63 -9.46 -16.57
C TYR A 128 -8.61 -8.54 -15.34
N SER A 129 -8.40 -9.09 -14.14
CA SER A 129 -8.22 -8.31 -12.90
C SER A 129 -7.02 -7.38 -13.03
N PHE A 130 -5.86 -7.93 -13.38
CA PHE A 130 -4.61 -7.20 -13.55
C PHE A 130 -4.76 -6.06 -14.54
N LEU A 131 -5.37 -6.31 -15.71
CA LEU A 131 -5.60 -5.26 -16.71
C LEU A 131 -6.51 -4.15 -16.19
N THR A 132 -7.48 -4.47 -15.33
CA THR A 132 -8.36 -3.49 -14.69
C THR A 132 -7.59 -2.66 -13.67
N ALA A 133 -6.85 -3.31 -12.77
CA ALA A 133 -6.01 -2.63 -11.78
C ALA A 133 -4.93 -1.77 -12.47
N TYR A 134 -4.28 -2.28 -13.51
CA TYR A 134 -3.27 -1.57 -14.30
C TYR A 134 -3.84 -0.32 -14.96
N LYS A 135 -5.04 -0.41 -15.54
CA LYS A 135 -5.72 0.75 -16.16
C LYS A 135 -6.07 1.82 -15.12
N GLU A 136 -6.58 1.43 -13.96
CA GLU A 136 -6.90 2.39 -12.90
C GLU A 136 -5.63 3.01 -12.31
N ALA A 137 -4.59 2.22 -12.03
CA ALA A 137 -3.31 2.70 -11.53
C ALA A 137 -2.53 3.54 -12.55
N SER A 138 -2.67 3.28 -13.86
CA SER A 138 -2.04 4.10 -14.90
C SER A 138 -2.60 5.52 -14.94
N LYS A 139 -3.87 5.72 -14.56
CA LYS A 139 -4.47 7.06 -14.42
C LYS A 139 -3.85 7.82 -13.24
N ASP A 140 -3.51 7.11 -12.17
CA ASP A 140 -2.96 7.68 -10.93
C ASP A 140 -1.44 7.90 -10.99
N LYS A 141 -0.72 6.98 -11.66
CA LYS A 141 0.74 7.02 -11.86
C LYS A 141 1.24 8.29 -12.56
N GLY A 142 0.43 8.88 -13.44
CA GLY A 142 0.79 10.06 -14.22
C GLY A 142 2.11 9.87 -14.98
N LYS A 143 3.09 10.74 -14.72
CA LYS A 143 4.41 10.74 -15.40
C LYS A 143 5.45 9.84 -14.73
N HIS A 144 5.16 9.25 -13.57
CA HIS A 144 6.13 8.46 -12.81
C HIS A 144 6.35 7.08 -13.43
N ASN A 145 7.51 6.46 -13.18
CA ASN A 145 7.72 5.05 -13.51
C ASN A 145 6.98 4.15 -12.48
N TRP A 146 6.84 2.85 -12.78
CA TRP A 146 6.05 1.94 -11.94
C TRP A 146 6.67 1.72 -10.54
N ALA A 147 7.99 1.61 -10.44
CA ALA A 147 8.68 1.47 -9.16
C ALA A 147 8.49 2.72 -8.26
N ALA A 148 8.57 3.91 -8.85
CA ALA A 148 8.34 5.17 -8.16
C ALA A 148 6.87 5.32 -7.74
N TYR A 149 5.92 4.84 -8.55
CA TYR A 149 4.50 4.83 -8.17
C TYR A 149 4.25 3.96 -6.94
N ILE A 150 4.74 2.71 -6.94
CA ILE A 150 4.56 1.79 -5.81
C ILE A 150 5.15 2.38 -4.51
N ARG A 151 6.35 2.96 -4.57
CA ARG A 151 7.02 3.55 -3.40
C ARG A 151 6.42 4.86 -2.90
N ARG A 152 5.76 5.63 -3.77
CA ARG A 152 5.20 6.95 -3.43
C ARG A 152 3.71 6.90 -3.14
N ALA A 153 3.03 5.83 -3.54
CA ALA A 153 1.61 5.68 -3.34
C ALA A 153 1.29 5.70 -1.85
N LYS A 154 0.64 6.78 -1.42
CA LYS A 154 0.16 6.92 -0.04
C LYS A 154 -1.13 6.14 0.19
N ALA A 155 -1.75 5.58 -0.84
CA ALA A 155 -2.91 4.70 -0.73
C ALA A 155 -2.46 3.26 -1.03
N PRO A 156 -2.57 2.31 -0.08
CA PRO A 156 -2.03 0.97 -0.25
C PRO A 156 -2.84 0.11 -1.23
N GLU A 157 -4.11 0.44 -1.50
CA GLU A 157 -5.05 -0.46 -2.19
C GLU A 157 -4.60 -0.84 -3.61
N LEU A 158 -4.30 0.14 -4.46
CA LEU A 158 -3.91 -0.12 -5.85
C LEU A 158 -2.51 -0.74 -5.98
N PRO A 159 -1.47 -0.25 -5.28
CA PRO A 159 -0.15 -0.89 -5.30
C PRO A 159 -0.17 -2.33 -4.80
N VAL A 160 -0.92 -2.62 -3.72
CA VAL A 160 -1.05 -3.98 -3.17
C VAL A 160 -1.66 -4.91 -4.21
N VAL A 161 -2.82 -4.54 -4.78
CA VAL A 161 -3.49 -5.37 -5.81
C VAL A 161 -2.59 -5.57 -7.04
N LEU A 162 -1.89 -4.54 -7.51
CA LEU A 162 -0.99 -4.70 -8.65
C LEU A 162 0.15 -5.67 -8.38
N LEU A 163 0.76 -5.59 -7.20
CA LEU A 163 1.85 -6.48 -6.80
C LEU A 163 1.35 -7.91 -6.60
N GLU A 164 0.18 -8.07 -5.99
CA GLU A 164 -0.50 -9.36 -5.81
C GLU A 164 -0.85 -10.00 -7.16
N ASP A 165 -1.62 -9.32 -8.02
CA ASP A 165 -2.02 -9.84 -9.34
C ASP A 165 -0.81 -10.14 -10.24
N THR A 166 0.25 -9.31 -10.18
CA THR A 166 1.51 -9.58 -10.90
C THR A 166 2.17 -10.85 -10.38
N GLY A 167 2.24 -11.00 -9.05
CA GLY A 167 2.75 -12.19 -8.39
C GLY A 167 1.94 -13.43 -8.75
N ALA A 168 0.62 -13.33 -8.76
CA ALA A 168 -0.30 -14.40 -9.13
C ALA A 168 -0.09 -14.82 -10.59
N LEU A 169 0.01 -13.89 -11.54
CA LEU A 169 0.28 -14.22 -12.94
C LEU A 169 1.63 -14.92 -13.15
N ILE A 170 2.68 -14.42 -12.50
CA ILE A 170 4.00 -15.09 -12.54
C ILE A 170 3.91 -16.47 -11.88
N GLY A 171 3.21 -16.57 -10.76
CA GLY A 171 3.02 -17.83 -10.03
C GLY A 171 2.26 -18.86 -10.85
N LEU A 172 1.17 -18.46 -11.51
CA LEU A 172 0.41 -19.29 -12.44
C LEU A 172 1.25 -19.76 -13.61
N ALA A 173 2.12 -18.91 -14.15
CA ALA A 173 3.06 -19.30 -15.20
C ALA A 173 4.09 -20.33 -14.68
N LEU A 174 4.63 -20.13 -13.47
CA LEU A 174 5.53 -21.09 -12.83
C LEU A 174 4.84 -22.44 -12.57
N ALA A 175 3.58 -22.42 -12.12
CA ALA A 175 2.78 -23.63 -11.91
C ALA A 175 2.56 -24.38 -13.23
N LEU A 176 2.19 -23.67 -14.31
CA LEU A 176 2.02 -24.26 -15.64
C LEU A 176 3.32 -24.88 -16.17
N LEU A 177 4.46 -24.22 -15.94
CA LEU A 177 5.77 -24.77 -16.30
C LEU A 177 6.12 -26.00 -15.47
N GLY A 178 5.86 -25.98 -14.16
CA GLY A 178 6.12 -27.11 -13.26
C GLY A 178 5.29 -28.35 -13.63
N VAL A 179 3.97 -28.18 -13.76
CA VAL A 179 3.05 -29.25 -14.20
C VAL A 179 3.37 -29.72 -15.61
N GLY A 180 3.65 -28.80 -16.54
CA GLY A 180 3.97 -29.13 -17.93
C GLY A 180 5.28 -29.91 -18.08
N LEU A 181 6.33 -29.53 -17.33
CA LEU A 181 7.58 -30.27 -17.28
C LEU A 181 7.39 -31.63 -16.64
N SER A 182 6.63 -31.72 -15.54
CA SER A 182 6.33 -32.98 -14.89
C SER A 182 5.62 -33.96 -15.83
N ALA A 183 4.62 -33.49 -16.58
CA ALA A 183 3.92 -34.29 -17.58
C ALA A 183 4.82 -34.71 -18.76
N ALA A 184 5.78 -33.88 -19.16
CA ALA A 184 6.67 -34.16 -20.29
C ALA A 184 7.84 -35.09 -19.92
N THR A 185 8.36 -35.01 -18.69
CA THR A 185 9.51 -35.80 -18.22
C THR A 185 9.10 -37.05 -17.46
N GLY A 186 7.86 -37.10 -16.96
CA GLY A 186 7.39 -38.13 -16.04
C GLY A 186 7.93 -37.96 -14.61
N ASP A 187 8.57 -36.83 -14.30
CA ASP A 187 9.16 -36.56 -12.99
C ASP A 187 8.31 -35.54 -12.21
N ALA A 188 7.65 -36.01 -11.14
CA ALA A 188 6.79 -35.20 -10.29
C ALA A 188 7.55 -34.11 -9.49
N THR A 189 8.88 -34.17 -9.40
CA THR A 189 9.66 -33.16 -8.67
C THR A 189 9.56 -31.76 -9.29
N TRP A 190 9.32 -31.66 -10.60
CA TRP A 190 9.18 -30.36 -11.30
C TRP A 190 7.96 -29.55 -10.82
N ASP A 191 6.86 -30.21 -10.44
CA ASP A 191 5.69 -29.54 -9.85
C ASP A 191 6.02 -28.99 -8.46
N GLY A 192 6.77 -29.77 -7.66
CA GLY A 192 7.27 -29.32 -6.36
C GLY A 192 8.23 -28.13 -6.46
N VAL A 193 9.15 -28.14 -7.43
CA VAL A 193 10.05 -27.01 -7.70
C VAL A 193 9.26 -25.76 -8.11
N GLY A 194 8.26 -25.91 -8.98
CA GLY A 194 7.37 -24.80 -9.36
C GLY A 194 6.65 -24.21 -8.14
N THR A 195 6.07 -25.07 -7.30
CA THR A 195 5.39 -24.70 -6.06
C THR A 195 6.33 -23.96 -5.09
N LEU A 196 7.57 -24.44 -4.94
CA LEU A 196 8.58 -23.79 -4.10
C LEU A 196 8.96 -22.39 -4.64
N CYS A 197 9.13 -22.24 -5.95
CA CYS A 197 9.41 -20.96 -6.58
C CYS A 197 8.27 -19.95 -6.36
N ILE A 198 7.01 -20.40 -6.43
CA ILE A 198 5.83 -19.59 -6.11
C ILE A 198 5.90 -19.12 -4.65
N GLY A 199 6.19 -20.03 -3.72
CA GLY A 199 6.31 -19.67 -2.30
C GLY A 199 7.38 -18.60 -2.04
N VAL A 200 8.56 -18.73 -2.66
CA VAL A 200 9.62 -17.71 -2.58
C VAL A 200 9.17 -16.37 -3.17
N LEU A 201 8.51 -16.40 -4.33
CA LEU A 201 7.96 -15.19 -4.97
C LEU A 201 6.98 -14.45 -4.05
N LEU A 202 6.04 -15.18 -3.45
CA LEU A 202 5.05 -14.61 -2.52
C LEU A 202 5.70 -14.03 -1.27
N VAL A 203 6.72 -14.69 -0.71
CA VAL A 203 7.49 -14.14 0.42
C VAL A 203 8.17 -12.82 0.02
N VAL A 204 8.79 -12.74 -1.15
CA VAL A 204 9.42 -11.51 -1.64
C VAL A 204 8.40 -10.39 -1.79
N ILE A 205 7.25 -10.66 -2.41
CA ILE A 205 6.17 -9.68 -2.58
C ILE A 205 5.65 -9.21 -1.22
N ALA A 206 5.39 -10.14 -0.30
CA ALA A 206 4.91 -9.82 1.03
C ALA A 206 5.91 -8.95 1.81
N LEU A 207 7.21 -9.22 1.70
CA LEU A 207 8.25 -8.39 2.33
C LEU A 207 8.28 -6.97 1.75
N VAL A 208 8.16 -6.83 0.43
CA VAL A 208 8.07 -5.51 -0.21
C VAL A 208 6.84 -4.76 0.32
N LEU A 209 5.66 -5.39 0.31
CA LEU A 209 4.42 -4.79 0.82
C LEU A 209 4.52 -4.39 2.30
N ALA A 210 5.11 -5.25 3.13
CA ALA A 210 5.30 -4.99 4.55
C ALA A 210 6.22 -3.78 4.79
N LEU A 211 7.32 -3.66 4.04
CA LEU A 211 8.26 -2.55 4.18
C LEU A 211 7.65 -1.21 3.75
N GLU A 212 6.95 -1.18 2.62
CA GLU A 212 6.31 0.04 2.12
C GLU A 212 5.16 0.47 3.05
N THR A 213 4.33 -0.48 3.50
CA THR A 213 3.19 -0.15 4.38
C THR A 213 3.62 0.22 5.79
N LYS A 214 4.72 -0.37 6.29
CA LYS A 214 5.30 -0.02 7.60
C LYS A 214 5.69 1.46 7.67
N SER A 215 6.28 2.00 6.61
CA SER A 215 6.69 3.41 6.56
C SER A 215 5.46 4.34 6.70
N LEU A 216 4.38 4.03 5.98
CA LEU A 216 3.10 4.75 6.08
C LEU A 216 2.46 4.66 7.48
N LEU A 217 2.61 3.52 8.16
CA LEU A 217 2.11 3.32 9.53
C LEU A 217 2.86 4.16 10.57
N ILE A 218 4.19 4.23 10.44
CA ILE A 218 5.03 5.10 11.29
C ILE A 218 4.67 6.56 11.02
N GLY A 219 4.42 6.87 9.74
CA GLY A 219 3.96 8.15 9.26
C GLY A 219 5.04 8.84 8.44
N GLU A 220 4.67 9.18 7.21
CA GLU A 220 5.55 9.82 6.26
C GLU A 220 5.26 11.32 6.13
N SER A 221 6.28 12.08 5.76
CA SER A 221 6.11 13.46 5.34
C SER A 221 5.41 13.55 3.99
N ALA A 222 4.87 14.73 3.69
CA ALA A 222 4.47 15.05 2.34
C ALA A 222 5.69 15.04 1.40
N ASP A 223 5.43 14.81 0.10
CA ASP A 223 6.46 14.87 -0.93
C ASP A 223 7.05 16.29 -1.04
N ALA A 224 8.30 16.39 -1.49
CA ALA A 224 9.05 17.65 -1.48
C ALA A 224 8.37 18.80 -2.27
N ASP A 225 7.65 18.49 -3.34
CA ASP A 225 6.88 19.46 -4.12
C ASP A 225 5.66 19.97 -3.33
N VAL A 226 4.99 19.10 -2.58
CA VAL A 226 3.88 19.46 -1.69
C VAL A 226 4.40 20.33 -0.54
N VAL A 227 5.51 19.95 0.09
CA VAL A 227 6.20 20.74 1.13
C VAL A 227 6.55 22.14 0.60
N THR A 228 7.08 22.24 -0.62
CA THR A 228 7.43 23.52 -1.25
C THR A 228 6.18 24.38 -1.48
N ARG A 229 5.08 23.78 -1.95
CA ARG A 229 3.80 24.48 -2.17
C ARG A 229 3.20 25.00 -0.86
N ILE A 230 3.24 24.20 0.21
CA ILE A 230 2.76 24.62 1.53
C ILE A 230 3.61 25.80 2.03
N ARG A 231 4.94 25.70 1.93
CA ARG A 231 5.85 26.78 2.34
C ARG A 231 5.57 28.08 1.59
N ALA A 232 5.36 28.00 0.27
CA ALA A 232 5.01 29.16 -0.54
C ALA A 232 3.64 29.75 -0.19
N ALA A 233 2.65 28.91 0.12
CA ALA A 233 1.31 29.35 0.48
C ALA A 233 1.23 29.99 1.89
N LEU A 234 2.12 29.59 2.80
CA LEU A 234 2.18 30.15 4.15
C LEU A 234 2.67 31.61 4.16
N VAL A 235 3.66 31.94 3.33
CA VAL A 235 4.33 33.25 3.34
C VAL A 235 3.59 34.23 2.42
N ASP A 236 3.16 35.37 2.99
CA ASP A 236 2.60 36.50 2.20
C ASP A 236 3.53 37.72 2.14
N HIS A 237 4.71 37.64 2.77
CA HIS A 237 5.75 38.68 2.79
C HIS A 237 5.32 40.01 3.41
N ASP A 238 4.17 40.04 4.08
CA ASP A 238 3.67 41.21 4.81
C ASP A 238 3.57 40.88 6.30
N THR A 239 2.59 40.08 6.69
CA THR A 239 2.39 39.67 8.09
C THR A 239 3.10 38.36 8.41
N VAL A 240 3.10 37.40 7.48
CA VAL A 240 3.85 36.14 7.59
C VAL A 240 5.09 36.26 6.72
N THR A 241 6.23 36.50 7.35
CA THR A 241 7.49 36.83 6.67
C THR A 241 8.26 35.60 6.21
N SER A 242 8.16 34.50 6.97
CA SER A 242 8.93 33.28 6.71
C SER A 242 8.32 32.05 7.39
N VAL A 243 8.78 30.86 6.99
CA VAL A 243 8.50 29.59 7.68
C VAL A 243 9.78 29.14 8.38
N ILE A 244 9.79 29.19 9.71
CA ILE A 244 10.95 28.88 10.55
C ILE A 244 11.20 27.38 10.56
N HIS A 245 10.16 26.61 10.86
CA HIS A 245 10.21 25.15 10.87
C HIS A 245 8.85 24.59 10.49
N MET A 246 8.83 23.49 9.74
CA MET A 246 7.60 22.84 9.31
C MET A 246 7.78 21.33 9.29
N ARG A 247 6.83 20.62 9.90
CA ARG A 247 6.68 19.18 9.82
C ARG A 247 5.33 18.86 9.21
N THR A 248 5.33 17.87 8.34
CA THR A 248 4.12 17.36 7.71
C THR A 248 4.02 15.88 8.00
N LEU A 249 2.81 15.36 8.18
CA LEU A 249 2.58 13.95 8.48
C LEU A 249 1.30 13.47 7.79
N HIS A 250 1.37 12.36 7.06
CA HIS A 250 0.17 11.69 6.59
C HIS A 250 -0.58 11.04 7.76
N VAL A 251 -1.81 11.47 7.98
CA VAL A 251 -2.76 10.87 8.94
C VAL A 251 -3.79 9.97 8.23
N GLY A 252 -3.82 10.04 6.90
CA GLY A 252 -4.42 9.08 5.99
C GLY A 252 -3.93 9.33 4.56
N PRO A 253 -4.33 8.52 3.58
CA PRO A 253 -3.89 8.70 2.19
C PRO A 253 -4.27 10.07 1.63
N GLU A 254 -5.46 10.58 2.00
CA GLU A 254 -5.98 11.87 1.56
C GLU A 254 -6.00 12.95 2.66
N GLU A 255 -5.29 12.71 3.76
CA GLU A 255 -5.27 13.62 4.92
C GLU A 255 -3.84 13.87 5.41
N LEU A 256 -3.46 15.13 5.38
CA LEU A 256 -2.16 15.63 5.77
C LEU A 256 -2.30 16.56 6.98
N LEU A 257 -1.49 16.30 8.00
CA LEU A 257 -1.26 17.20 9.11
C LEU A 257 -0.06 18.09 8.79
N VAL A 258 -0.22 19.39 8.99
CA VAL A 258 0.81 20.42 8.83
C VAL A 258 1.01 21.11 10.18
N ALA A 259 2.19 20.96 10.77
CA ALA A 259 2.59 21.68 11.96
C ALA A 259 3.74 22.60 11.59
N ALA A 260 3.53 23.91 11.62
CA ALA A 260 4.51 24.89 11.21
C ALA A 260 4.68 26.01 12.24
N LYS A 261 5.92 26.42 12.44
CA LYS A 261 6.28 27.64 13.12
C LYS A 261 6.55 28.71 12.08
N ILE A 262 5.82 29.81 12.15
CA ILE A 262 5.84 30.90 11.17
C ILE A 262 6.43 32.18 11.78
N GLY A 263 7.20 32.91 10.98
CA GLY A 263 7.76 34.20 11.35
C GLY A 263 6.74 35.31 11.15
N VAL A 264 6.49 36.10 12.20
CA VAL A 264 5.63 37.30 12.17
C VAL A 264 6.41 38.55 12.59
N ASN A 265 5.88 39.75 12.32
CA ASN A 265 6.53 40.98 12.77
C ASN A 265 6.31 41.19 14.27
N ALA A 266 7.36 41.63 14.97
CA ALA A 266 7.32 41.85 16.42
C ALA A 266 6.36 42.96 16.86
N GLU A 267 6.07 43.90 15.96
CA GLU A 267 5.20 45.06 16.22
C GLU A 267 3.72 44.79 15.91
N ASP A 268 3.41 43.64 15.28
CA ASP A 268 2.03 43.31 14.92
C ASP A 268 1.22 42.95 16.17
N SER A 269 0.00 43.47 16.24
CA SER A 269 -0.92 43.11 17.32
C SER A 269 -1.38 41.66 17.21
N ALA A 270 -1.78 41.06 18.34
CA ALA A 270 -2.31 39.69 18.37
C ALA A 270 -3.50 39.49 17.42
N ALA A 271 -4.35 40.51 17.22
CA ALA A 271 -5.47 40.44 16.28
C ALA A 271 -5.00 40.33 14.82
N VAL A 272 -3.99 41.12 14.44
CA VAL A 272 -3.41 41.10 13.10
C VAL A 272 -2.73 39.76 12.82
N ILE A 273 -2.01 39.21 13.80
CA ILE A 273 -1.37 37.89 13.70
C ILE A 273 -2.43 36.78 13.56
N ALA A 274 -3.50 36.82 14.34
CA ALA A 274 -4.58 35.83 14.26
C ALA A 274 -5.24 35.83 12.87
N GLU A 275 -5.58 37.00 12.33
CA GLU A 275 -6.14 37.11 10.98
C GLU A 275 -5.16 36.63 9.90
N ALA A 276 -3.86 36.86 10.08
CA ALA A 276 -2.84 36.38 9.15
C ALA A 276 -2.71 34.85 9.17
N ILE A 277 -2.81 34.23 10.35
CA ILE A 277 -2.87 32.77 10.51
C ILE A 277 -4.09 32.21 9.77
N ASP A 278 -5.29 32.78 9.98
CA ASP A 278 -6.52 32.34 9.31
C ASP A 278 -6.39 32.42 7.78
N ARG A 279 -5.84 33.53 7.25
CA ARG A 279 -5.57 33.68 5.82
C ARG A 279 -4.55 32.67 5.31
N ALA A 280 -3.47 32.43 6.06
CA ALA A 280 -2.45 31.46 5.70
C ALA A 280 -3.02 30.04 5.63
N GLU A 281 -3.89 29.66 6.57
CA GLU A 281 -4.58 28.36 6.51
C GLU A 281 -5.45 28.22 5.26
N VAL A 282 -6.21 29.25 4.89
CA VAL A 282 -7.03 29.23 3.66
C VAL A 282 -6.15 29.03 2.43
N ARG A 283 -5.06 29.81 2.29
CA ARG A 283 -4.11 29.67 1.17
C ARG A 283 -3.51 28.27 1.10
N VAL A 284 -3.15 27.68 2.24
CA VAL A 284 -2.62 26.31 2.30
C VAL A 284 -3.67 25.29 1.86
N ARG A 285 -4.93 25.41 2.30
CA ARG A 285 -6.02 24.50 1.89
C ARG A 285 -6.34 24.61 0.40
N GLU A 286 -6.28 25.81 -0.17
CA GLU A 286 -6.44 26.02 -1.62
C GLU A 286 -5.26 25.43 -2.41
N ALA A 287 -4.04 25.67 -1.95
CA ALA A 287 -2.84 25.18 -2.59
C ALA A 287 -2.70 23.66 -2.44
N VAL A 288 -3.07 23.07 -1.30
CA VAL A 288 -2.94 21.64 -1.00
C VAL A 288 -4.21 21.15 -0.29
N PRO A 289 -5.24 20.72 -1.05
CA PRO A 289 -6.55 20.35 -0.48
C PRO A 289 -6.56 19.19 0.52
N ILE A 290 -5.50 18.39 0.56
CA ILE A 290 -5.33 17.29 1.53
C ILE A 290 -4.79 17.78 2.88
N ALA A 291 -4.32 19.03 3.00
CA ALA A 291 -3.89 19.63 4.27
C ALA A 291 -5.11 19.95 5.15
N ARG A 292 -5.61 18.93 5.87
CA ARG A 292 -6.85 19.00 6.65
C ARG A 292 -6.63 19.51 8.07
N ALA A 293 -5.54 19.07 8.72
CA ALA A 293 -5.15 19.53 10.04
C ALA A 293 -3.96 20.48 9.89
N ILE A 294 -4.13 21.74 10.26
CA ILE A 294 -3.10 22.77 10.16
C ILE A 294 -2.95 23.39 11.55
N TYR A 295 -1.72 23.41 12.06
CA TYR A 295 -1.35 24.05 13.32
C TYR A 295 -0.20 25.01 13.03
N LEU A 296 -0.48 26.31 13.16
CA LEU A 296 0.49 27.38 12.95
C LEU A 296 0.83 28.03 14.30
N GLU A 297 2.11 27.97 14.67
CA GLU A 297 2.65 28.64 15.84
C GLU A 297 3.38 29.92 15.39
N PRO A 298 2.89 31.13 15.75
CA PRO A 298 3.60 32.36 15.44
C PRO A 298 4.83 32.51 16.35
N ASP A 299 5.95 32.94 15.77
CA ASP A 299 7.17 33.28 16.50
C ASP A 299 7.87 34.46 15.81
N ILE A 300 8.77 35.13 16.53
CA ILE A 300 9.61 36.19 15.98
C ILE A 300 10.90 35.54 15.49
N TYR A 301 11.22 35.73 14.22
CA TYR A 301 12.42 35.15 13.63
C TYR A 301 13.69 35.63 14.38
N SER A 302 14.54 34.68 14.75
CA SER A 302 15.84 34.93 15.36
C SER A 302 16.89 34.10 14.63
N GLU A 303 17.84 34.80 14.01
CA GLU A 303 18.95 34.18 13.27
C GLU A 303 19.83 33.32 14.21
N GLU A 304 20.03 33.77 15.45
CA GLU A 304 20.76 33.03 16.49
C GLU A 304 20.09 31.70 16.84
N LYS A 305 18.76 31.70 17.06
CA LYS A 305 18.01 30.46 17.32
C LYS A 305 17.99 29.53 16.10
N ALA A 306 17.92 30.08 14.89
CA ALA A 306 17.96 29.29 13.66
C ALA A 306 19.31 28.59 13.49
N LEU A 307 20.42 29.27 13.83
CA LEU A 307 21.78 28.71 13.78
C LEU A 307 22.05 27.66 14.87
N ALA A 308 21.41 27.80 16.04
CA ALA A 308 21.54 26.83 17.13
C ALA A 308 20.91 25.46 16.80
N GLY A 309 20.00 25.40 15.83
CA GLY A 309 19.29 24.18 15.44
C GLY A 309 18.23 23.74 16.47
N PRO A 310 17.50 22.65 16.19
CA PRO A 310 16.52 22.11 17.12
C PRO A 310 17.19 21.57 18.39
N ASP A 311 16.59 21.84 19.54
CA ASP A 311 17.01 21.28 20.82
C ASP A 311 16.85 19.75 20.79
N ALA A 312 17.98 19.05 20.86
CA ALA A 312 18.06 17.60 20.80
C ALA A 312 17.45 16.93 22.04
N ASP A 313 17.51 17.59 23.20
CA ASP A 313 16.94 17.08 24.46
C ASP A 313 15.41 17.27 24.47
N ALA A 314 14.91 18.33 23.83
CA ALA A 314 13.48 18.56 23.67
C ALA A 314 12.84 17.70 22.56
N THR A 315 13.63 17.23 21.58
CA THR A 315 13.15 16.38 20.49
C THR A 315 14.03 15.15 20.24
N PRO A 316 13.96 14.12 21.10
CA PRO A 316 14.69 12.87 20.91
C PRO A 316 14.34 12.24 19.54
N GLY A 317 15.34 12.10 18.66
CA GLY A 317 15.16 11.59 17.30
C GLY A 317 14.65 12.61 16.27
N GLY A 318 14.66 13.91 16.59
CA GLY A 318 14.35 15.00 15.68
C GLY A 318 15.39 15.17 14.55
N PRO A 319 15.13 16.09 13.59
CA PRO A 319 16.07 16.36 12.50
C PRO A 319 17.44 16.75 13.06
N GLY A 320 18.49 16.07 12.60
CA GLY A 320 19.87 16.40 12.97
C GLY A 320 20.29 17.78 12.45
N PRO A 321 21.43 18.32 12.92
CA PRO A 321 21.87 19.70 12.63
C PRO A 321 22.10 20.04 11.14
N ASN A 322 22.03 19.05 10.24
CA ASN A 322 22.21 19.22 8.79
C ASN A 322 20.93 18.97 7.97
N ALA A 323 19.77 18.81 8.60
CA ALA A 323 18.50 18.61 7.90
C ALA A 323 17.84 19.97 7.60
N HIS A 324 18.25 20.60 6.50
CA HIS A 324 17.63 21.81 5.95
C HIS A 324 17.04 21.53 4.56
#